data_AF-A0A084VC32-F1
#
_entry.id   AF-A0A084VC32-F1
#
_cell.length_a   1.000
_cell.length_b   1.000
_cell.length_c   1.000
_cell.angle_alpha   90.00
_cell.angle_beta   90.00
_cell.angle_gamma   90.00
#
_symmetry.space_group_name_H-M   'P 1'
#
loop_
_entity.id
_entity.type
_entity.pdbx_description
1 polymer ?
#
loop_
_entity_poly.entity_id
_entity_poly.type
_entity_poly.pdbx_seq_one_letter_code
_entity_poly.pdbx_strand_id
1 'polypeptide(L)'
;MKQYLASALLLVALSANIGQLQAAVTVDVYYAHLCPDSVRWVQNQLLTLSPQLLNSITLDFIPFGKAQSVNNGQSFICQHGPAECEGNRVQSCILSLLPTQQAQVNYVGCQMSFDADPRGWECAFRSGVNLNAAEACVEGTQGTQLQLEAERRTQQIAPAFIPTIVFNGQFDQALQDRALNDFAGIIQELLV
;
A
#
# COMPACT_ATOMS: atom_id res chain seq x y z
N MET A 1 46.06 58.66 -27.21
CA MET A 1 45.63 57.71 -26.16
C MET A 1 44.11 57.66 -26.16
N LYS A 2 43.50 56.58 -26.66
CA LYS A 2 42.05 56.37 -26.66
C LYS A 2 41.71 55.43 -25.50
N GLN A 3 41.00 55.94 -24.48
CA GLN A 3 40.47 55.13 -23.39
C GLN A 3 39.18 54.46 -23.88
N TYR A 4 39.15 53.13 -23.88
CA TYR A 4 37.94 52.35 -24.14
C TYR A 4 37.26 52.07 -22.80
N LEU A 5 36.05 52.59 -22.63
CA LEU A 5 35.16 52.27 -21.51
C LEU A 5 34.54 50.90 -21.77
N ALA A 6 34.87 49.91 -20.94
CA ALA A 6 34.21 48.61 -20.96
C ALA A 6 32.92 48.69 -20.14
N SER A 7 31.77 48.63 -20.81
CA SER A 7 30.47 48.48 -20.16
C SER A 7 30.34 47.07 -19.56
N ALA A 8 30.15 47.00 -18.24
CA ALA A 8 29.80 45.78 -17.55
C ALA A 8 28.28 45.53 -17.70
N LEU A 9 27.90 44.55 -18.53
CA LEU A 9 26.54 44.02 -18.54
C LEU A 9 26.32 43.14 -17.30
N LEU A 10 25.50 43.60 -16.36
CA LEU A 10 24.96 42.75 -15.30
C LEU A 10 23.93 41.79 -15.93
N LEU A 11 24.31 40.52 -16.04
CA LEU A 11 23.39 39.42 -16.31
C LEU A 11 22.65 39.08 -15.01
N VAL A 12 21.41 39.54 -14.88
CA VAL A 12 20.50 39.05 -13.84
C VAL A 12 20.02 37.67 -14.28
N ALA A 13 20.52 36.62 -13.62
CA ALA A 13 20.02 35.27 -13.82
C ALA A 13 18.60 35.17 -13.24
N LEU A 14 17.60 35.09 -14.11
CA LEU A 14 16.26 34.65 -13.70
C LEU A 14 16.34 33.15 -13.40
N SER A 15 16.45 32.80 -12.12
CA SER A 15 16.18 31.43 -11.67
C SER A 15 14.69 31.16 -11.89
N ALA A 16 14.37 30.40 -12.93
CA ALA A 16 13.06 29.82 -13.10
C ALA A 16 12.80 28.89 -11.90
N ASN A 17 11.86 29.25 -11.03
CA ASN A 17 11.28 28.29 -10.10
C ASN A 17 10.47 27.29 -10.93
N ILE A 18 11.17 26.27 -11.45
CA ILE A 18 10.53 25.04 -11.87
C ILE A 18 10.01 24.45 -10.56
N GLY A 19 8.72 24.65 -10.28
CA GLY A 19 8.06 23.98 -9.17
C GLY A 19 8.34 22.49 -9.34
N GLN A 20 9.17 21.93 -8.45
CA GLN A 20 9.32 20.49 -8.38
C GLN A 20 7.91 19.95 -8.16
N LEU A 21 7.41 19.19 -9.13
CA LEU A 21 6.29 18.31 -8.86
C LEU A 21 6.80 17.40 -7.74
N GLN A 22 6.40 17.67 -6.50
CA GLN A 22 6.78 16.83 -5.39
C GLN A 22 6.19 15.46 -5.68
N ALA A 23 7.07 14.48 -5.94
CA ALA A 23 6.62 13.12 -6.20
C ALA A 23 5.83 12.68 -4.96
N ALA A 24 4.58 12.26 -5.18
CA ALA A 24 3.75 11.75 -4.09
C ALA A 24 4.49 10.58 -3.43
N VAL A 25 4.56 10.57 -2.10
CA VAL A 25 5.19 9.48 -1.36
C VAL A 25 4.40 8.22 -1.64
N THR A 26 5.06 7.18 -2.18
CA THR A 26 4.42 5.88 -2.38
C THR A 26 4.59 5.04 -1.12
N VAL A 27 3.54 4.31 -0.74
CA VAL A 27 3.54 3.47 0.45
C VAL A 27 2.98 2.10 0.08
N ASP A 28 3.85 1.10 0.11
CA ASP A 28 3.46 -0.30 -0.05
C ASP A 28 3.23 -0.90 1.34
N VAL A 29 2.05 -1.49 1.55
CA VAL A 29 1.66 -2.14 2.81
C VAL A 29 1.59 -3.65 2.58
N TYR A 30 2.55 -4.39 3.14
CA TYR A 30 2.60 -5.86 3.13
C TYR A 30 1.94 -6.37 4.41
N TYR A 31 0.78 -7.04 4.29
CA TYR A 31 -0.04 -7.44 5.44
C TYR A 31 -0.71 -8.79 5.23
N ALA A 32 -1.29 -9.38 6.29
CA ALA A 32 -2.03 -10.64 6.20
C ALA A 32 -3.39 -10.50 6.88
N HIS A 33 -4.44 -11.05 6.26
CA HIS A 33 -5.82 -10.86 6.69
C HIS A 33 -6.07 -11.20 8.18
N LEU A 34 -5.59 -12.36 8.64
CA LEU A 34 -5.83 -12.83 10.01
C LEU A 34 -4.67 -12.54 10.97
N CYS A 35 -3.67 -11.77 10.53
CA CYS A 35 -2.57 -11.36 11.40
C CYS A 35 -3.05 -10.26 12.37
N PRO A 36 -3.01 -10.50 13.70
CA PRO A 36 -3.49 -9.51 14.67
C PRO A 36 -2.74 -8.18 14.63
N ASP A 37 -1.44 -8.19 14.30
CA ASP A 37 -0.64 -6.97 14.16
C ASP A 37 -1.04 -6.18 12.91
N SER A 38 -1.40 -6.87 11.82
CA SER A 38 -1.90 -6.21 10.61
C SER A 38 -3.24 -5.54 10.86
N VAL A 39 -4.15 -6.24 11.54
CA VAL A 39 -5.44 -5.69 11.98
C VAL A 39 -5.22 -4.44 12.84
N ARG A 40 -4.36 -4.51 13.86
CA ARG A 40 -4.07 -3.37 14.74
C ARG A 40 -3.49 -2.18 13.99
N TRP A 41 -2.53 -2.40 13.10
CA TRP A 41 -1.93 -1.31 12.35
C TRP A 41 -2.95 -0.61 11.45
N VAL A 42 -3.79 -1.37 10.74
CA VAL A 42 -4.85 -0.78 9.92
C VAL A 42 -5.78 0.09 10.77
N GLN A 43 -6.28 -0.45 11.88
CA GLN A 43 -7.23 0.26 12.74
C GLN A 43 -6.62 1.49 13.43
N ASN A 44 -5.38 1.38 13.91
CA ASN A 44 -4.78 2.39 14.79
C ASN A 44 -3.86 3.37 14.09
N GLN A 45 -3.44 3.11 12.85
CA GLN A 45 -2.49 3.96 12.12
C GLN A 45 -3.08 4.42 10.78
N LEU A 46 -3.53 3.48 9.94
CA LEU A 46 -4.05 3.83 8.61
C LEU A 46 -5.38 4.59 8.69
N LEU A 47 -6.35 4.07 9.46
CA LEU A 47 -7.69 4.68 9.56
C LEU A 47 -7.71 5.98 10.35
N THR A 48 -6.63 6.30 11.07
CA THR A 48 -6.48 7.54 11.83
C THR A 48 -5.87 8.68 11.01
N LEU A 49 -5.45 8.43 9.76
CA LEU A 49 -4.92 9.47 8.89
C LEU A 49 -5.97 10.54 8.61
N SER A 50 -5.56 11.80 8.60
CA SER A 50 -6.41 12.88 8.11
C SER A 50 -6.63 12.72 6.60
N PRO A 51 -7.79 13.17 6.05
CA PRO A 51 -8.03 13.13 4.62
C PRO A 51 -6.94 13.84 3.80
N GLN A 52 -6.37 14.93 4.33
CA GLN A 52 -5.28 15.66 3.68
C GLN A 52 -4.03 14.78 3.53
N LEU A 53 -3.67 14.06 4.60
CA LEU A 53 -2.49 13.21 4.61
C LEU A 53 -2.70 11.96 3.75
N LEU A 54 -3.88 11.34 3.81
CA LEU A 54 -4.23 10.24 2.93
C LEU A 54 -4.16 10.64 1.45
N ASN A 55 -4.58 11.85 1.10
CA ASN A 55 -4.52 12.36 -0.28
C ASN A 55 -3.10 12.78 -0.74
N SER A 56 -2.13 12.85 0.18
CA SER A 56 -0.75 13.22 -0.12
C SER A 56 0.16 12.03 -0.45
N ILE A 57 -0.37 10.81 -0.30
CA ILE A 57 0.36 9.56 -0.58
C ILE A 57 -0.37 8.71 -1.61
N THR A 58 0.38 7.83 -2.25
CA THR A 58 -0.15 6.73 -3.06
C THR A 58 0.03 5.42 -2.29
N LEU A 59 -1.07 4.80 -1.88
CA LEU A 59 -1.08 3.53 -1.17
C LEU A 59 -1.19 2.35 -2.14
N ASP A 60 -0.45 1.30 -1.85
CA ASP A 60 -0.63 0.00 -2.45
C ASP A 60 -0.71 -1.08 -1.37
N PHE A 61 -1.67 -1.98 -1.53
CA PHE A 61 -2.03 -2.98 -0.54
C PHE A 61 -1.65 -4.38 -1.04
N ILE A 62 -0.80 -5.07 -0.30
CA ILE A 62 -0.26 -6.38 -0.65
C ILE A 62 -0.71 -7.41 0.41
N PRO A 63 -1.97 -7.90 0.34
CA PRO A 63 -2.48 -8.93 1.24
C PRO A 63 -1.91 -10.30 0.86
N PHE A 64 -0.92 -10.75 1.62
CA PHE A 64 -0.24 -12.03 1.42
C PHE A 64 0.45 -12.50 2.70
N GLY A 65 1.03 -11.55 3.44
CA GLY A 65 1.71 -11.82 4.70
C GLY A 65 3.00 -12.60 4.48
N LYS A 66 3.09 -13.77 5.11
CA LYS A 66 4.19 -14.72 4.93
C LYS A 66 3.71 -16.03 4.32
N ALA A 67 2.66 -15.95 3.49
CA ALA A 67 2.17 -17.10 2.76
C ALA A 67 3.23 -17.60 1.76
N GLN A 68 3.02 -18.81 1.24
CA GLN A 68 3.86 -19.40 0.19
C GLN A 68 2.97 -20.09 -0.82
N SER A 69 3.26 -19.92 -2.11
CA SER A 69 2.58 -20.68 -3.15
C SER A 69 3.14 -22.10 -3.25
N VAL A 70 2.27 -23.02 -3.66
CA VAL A 70 2.61 -24.41 -3.97
C VAL A 70 2.30 -24.66 -5.44
N ASN A 71 3.22 -25.32 -6.15
CA ASN A 71 3.10 -25.66 -7.56
C ASN A 71 2.67 -24.45 -8.43
N ASN A 72 3.37 -23.31 -8.30
CA ASN A 72 3.08 -22.06 -9.01
C ASN A 72 1.63 -21.57 -8.82
N GLY A 73 1.16 -21.53 -7.58
CA GLY A 73 -0.15 -20.97 -7.23
C GLY A 73 -1.33 -21.93 -7.41
N GLN A 74 -1.07 -23.24 -7.49
CA GLN A 74 -2.13 -24.26 -7.40
C GLN A 74 -2.82 -24.19 -6.03
N SER A 75 -2.04 -23.93 -4.98
CA SER A 75 -2.53 -23.61 -3.64
C SER A 75 -1.57 -22.66 -2.94
N PHE A 76 -2.01 -22.14 -1.79
CA PHE A 76 -1.22 -21.26 -0.94
C PHE A 76 -1.26 -21.79 0.50
N ILE A 77 -0.15 -21.68 1.20
CA ILE A 77 -0.01 -22.04 2.61
C ILE A 77 0.19 -20.74 3.38
N CYS A 78 -0.69 -20.45 4.34
CA CYS A 78 -0.67 -19.25 5.16
C CYS A 78 -0.46 -19.58 6.64
N GLN A 79 0.06 -18.62 7.43
CA GLN A 79 0.46 -18.87 8.82
C GLN A 79 -0.74 -19.15 9.73
N HIS A 80 -1.87 -18.51 9.43
CA HIS A 80 -3.13 -18.69 10.18
C HIS A 80 -4.11 -19.62 9.45
N GLY A 81 -3.60 -20.50 8.56
CA GLY A 81 -4.39 -21.54 7.90
C GLY A 81 -5.18 -21.07 6.67
N PRO A 82 -6.05 -21.93 6.12
CA PRO A 82 -6.70 -21.70 4.82
C PRO A 82 -7.58 -20.45 4.76
N ALA A 83 -8.22 -20.07 5.86
CA ALA A 83 -9.06 -18.87 5.92
C ALA A 83 -8.27 -17.58 5.70
N GLU A 84 -7.01 -17.52 6.17
CA GLU A 84 -6.12 -16.39 5.86
C GLU A 84 -5.79 -16.33 4.37
N CYS A 85 -5.54 -17.48 3.72
CA CYS A 85 -5.27 -17.52 2.29
C CYS A 85 -6.50 -17.09 1.47
N GLU A 86 -7.70 -17.56 1.85
CA GLU A 86 -8.96 -17.16 1.23
C GLU A 86 -9.16 -15.65 1.36
N GLY A 87 -9.06 -15.12 2.59
CA GLY A 87 -9.23 -13.70 2.85
C GLY A 87 -8.18 -12.82 2.15
N ASN A 88 -6.91 -13.24 2.09
CA ASN A 88 -5.88 -12.54 1.33
C ASN A 88 -6.25 -12.43 -0.16
N ARG A 89 -6.70 -13.54 -0.75
CA ARG A 89 -7.11 -13.61 -2.15
C ARG A 89 -8.34 -12.76 -2.43
N VAL A 90 -9.36 -12.82 -1.56
CA VAL A 90 -10.54 -11.95 -1.65
C VAL A 90 -10.11 -10.49 -1.61
N GLN A 91 -9.26 -10.09 -0.64
CA GLN A 91 -8.76 -8.73 -0.56
C GLN A 91 -8.04 -8.28 -1.83
N SER A 92 -7.10 -9.08 -2.37
CA SER A 92 -6.45 -8.76 -3.65
C SER A 92 -7.46 -8.51 -4.78
N CYS A 93 -8.47 -9.36 -4.91
CA CYS A 93 -9.49 -9.23 -5.95
C CYS A 93 -10.33 -7.96 -5.78
N ILE A 94 -10.83 -7.70 -4.57
CA ILE A 94 -11.63 -6.49 -4.31
C ILE A 94 -10.81 -5.23 -4.55
N LEU A 95 -9.58 -5.18 -4.05
CA LEU A 95 -8.66 -4.05 -4.24
C LEU A 95 -8.40 -3.74 -5.72
N SER A 96 -8.30 -4.78 -6.56
CA SER A 96 -8.10 -4.62 -8.01
C SER A 96 -9.31 -4.05 -8.76
N LEU A 97 -10.50 -4.10 -8.16
CA LEU A 97 -11.76 -3.65 -8.75
C LEU A 97 -12.24 -2.30 -8.23
N LEU A 98 -11.71 -1.85 -7.06
CA LEU A 98 -12.11 -0.59 -6.46
C LEU A 98 -11.44 0.60 -7.17
N PRO A 99 -12.20 1.64 -7.54
CA PRO A 99 -11.71 2.68 -8.46
C PRO A 99 -10.86 3.76 -7.79
N THR A 100 -10.85 3.86 -6.45
CA THR A 100 -10.18 4.94 -5.73
C THR A 100 -9.48 4.41 -4.47
N GLN A 101 -8.38 5.08 -4.10
CA GLN A 101 -7.66 4.82 -2.85
C GLN A 101 -8.57 4.94 -1.62
N GLN A 102 -9.47 5.94 -1.60
CA GLN A 102 -10.42 6.07 -0.49
C GLN A 102 -11.35 4.85 -0.38
N ALA A 103 -11.83 4.31 -1.51
CA ALA A 103 -12.65 3.11 -1.50
C ALA A 103 -11.85 1.89 -1.03
N GLN A 104 -10.59 1.77 -1.46
CA GLN A 104 -9.67 0.72 -1.02
C GLN A 104 -9.39 0.80 0.48
N VAL A 105 -9.08 1.97 1.02
CA VAL A 105 -8.86 2.19 2.46
C VAL A 105 -10.10 1.86 3.27
N ASN A 106 -11.29 2.26 2.80
CA ASN A 106 -12.55 1.93 3.47
C ASN A 106 -12.80 0.41 3.50
N TYR A 107 -12.53 -0.28 2.39
CA TYR A 107 -12.65 -1.73 2.29
C TYR A 107 -11.66 -2.44 3.22
N VAL A 108 -10.38 -2.10 3.16
CA VAL A 108 -9.33 -2.67 4.03
C VAL A 108 -9.65 -2.39 5.49
N GLY A 109 -10.12 -1.18 5.83
CA GLY A 109 -10.55 -0.83 7.18
C GLY A 109 -11.71 -1.67 7.71
N CYS A 110 -12.68 -2.00 6.84
CA CYS A 110 -13.76 -2.91 7.18
C CYS A 110 -13.22 -4.34 7.39
N GLN A 111 -12.42 -4.83 6.44
CA GLN A 111 -12.01 -6.24 6.39
C GLN A 111 -10.91 -6.59 7.40
N MET A 112 -10.08 -5.62 7.77
CA MET A 112 -9.01 -5.76 8.75
C MET A 112 -9.50 -5.32 10.14
N SER A 113 -10.55 -5.97 10.61
CA SER A 113 -11.14 -5.81 11.94
C SER A 113 -11.24 -7.17 12.64
N PHE A 114 -11.15 -7.20 13.97
CA PHE A 114 -11.29 -8.44 14.75
C PHE A 114 -12.71 -9.04 14.68
N ASP A 115 -13.71 -8.22 14.33
CA ASP A 115 -15.10 -8.64 14.21
C ASP A 115 -15.52 -8.89 12.74
N ALA A 116 -14.59 -8.78 11.78
CA ALA A 116 -14.90 -8.96 10.36
C ALA A 116 -15.20 -10.43 10.02
N ASP A 117 -16.04 -10.66 9.00
CA ASP A 117 -16.19 -11.97 8.37
C ASP A 117 -14.82 -12.45 7.84
N PRO A 118 -14.27 -13.56 8.35
CA PRO A 118 -12.95 -14.05 7.96
C PRO A 118 -12.87 -14.49 6.48
N ARG A 119 -14.02 -14.67 5.81
CA ARG A 119 -14.07 -14.95 4.36
C ARG A 119 -14.02 -13.69 3.50
N GLY A 120 -14.41 -12.55 4.09
CA GLY A 120 -14.28 -11.23 3.49
C GLY A 120 -15.33 -10.77 2.48
N TRP A 121 -16.44 -11.51 2.39
CA TRP A 121 -17.54 -11.15 1.49
C TRP A 121 -18.46 -10.07 2.05
N GLU A 122 -18.59 -9.95 3.37
CA GLU A 122 -19.39 -8.88 3.98
C GLU A 122 -18.85 -7.48 3.62
N CYS A 123 -17.54 -7.27 3.81
CA CYS A 123 -16.91 -5.99 3.49
C CYS A 123 -16.84 -5.74 1.98
N ALA A 124 -16.75 -6.79 1.16
CA ALA A 124 -16.86 -6.68 -0.29
C ALA A 124 -18.25 -6.17 -0.71
N PHE A 125 -19.32 -6.69 -0.09
CA PHE A 125 -20.68 -6.18 -0.34
C PHE A 125 -20.80 -4.71 0.08
N ARG A 126 -20.30 -4.35 1.28
CA ARG A 126 -20.35 -2.98 1.80
C ARG A 126 -19.53 -1.97 0.98
N SER A 127 -18.47 -2.42 0.30
CA SER A 127 -17.64 -1.53 -0.53
C SER A 127 -18.33 -1.11 -1.84
N GLY A 128 -19.45 -1.74 -2.21
CA GLY A 128 -20.16 -1.45 -3.45
C GLY A 128 -19.43 -1.95 -4.71
N VAL A 129 -18.49 -2.89 -4.55
CA VAL A 129 -17.80 -3.53 -5.68
C VAL A 129 -18.76 -4.38 -6.50
N ASN A 130 -18.43 -4.64 -7.76
CA ASN A 130 -19.16 -5.62 -8.55
C ASN A 130 -18.85 -7.04 -8.02
N LEU A 131 -19.78 -7.61 -7.26
CA LEU A 131 -19.60 -8.92 -6.62
C LEU A 131 -19.42 -10.07 -7.61
N ASN A 132 -20.11 -10.05 -8.75
CA ASN A 132 -19.94 -11.07 -9.78
C ASN A 132 -18.51 -11.04 -10.36
N ALA A 133 -17.96 -9.83 -10.57
CA ALA A 133 -16.57 -9.68 -11.02
C ALA A 133 -15.58 -10.09 -9.92
N ALA A 134 -15.88 -9.80 -8.66
CA ALA A 134 -15.07 -10.21 -7.52
C ALA A 134 -15.03 -11.75 -7.39
N GLU A 135 -16.19 -12.42 -7.43
CA GLU A 135 -16.29 -13.89 -7.41
C GLU A 135 -15.52 -14.50 -8.59
N ALA A 136 -15.71 -13.98 -9.80
CA ALA A 136 -14.97 -14.43 -10.97
C ALA A 136 -13.44 -14.26 -10.82
N CYS A 137 -12.98 -13.18 -10.18
CA CYS A 137 -11.57 -13.00 -9.87
C CYS A 137 -11.07 -14.02 -8.85
N VAL A 138 -11.82 -14.21 -7.76
CA VAL A 138 -11.46 -15.12 -6.66
C VAL A 138 -11.41 -16.56 -7.16
N GLU A 139 -12.37 -17.00 -7.95
CA GLU A 139 -12.41 -18.38 -8.47
C GLU A 139 -11.49 -18.57 -9.68
N GLY A 140 -11.20 -17.49 -10.41
CA GLY A 140 -10.45 -17.52 -11.67
C GLY A 140 -8.93 -17.44 -11.54
N THR A 141 -8.26 -17.42 -12.70
CA THR A 141 -6.80 -17.28 -12.78
C THR A 141 -6.29 -15.93 -12.30
N GLN A 142 -7.12 -14.88 -12.38
CA GLN A 142 -6.77 -13.53 -11.93
C GLN A 142 -6.42 -13.52 -10.44
N GLY A 143 -7.23 -14.14 -9.57
CA GLY A 143 -6.94 -14.22 -8.15
C GLY A 143 -5.63 -14.95 -7.85
N THR A 144 -5.31 -15.99 -8.63
CA THR A 144 -4.02 -16.70 -8.52
C THR A 144 -2.86 -15.80 -8.94
N GLN A 145 -3.00 -15.07 -10.05
CA GLN A 145 -1.97 -14.14 -10.54
C GLN A 145 -1.71 -13.01 -9.54
N LEU A 146 -2.76 -12.44 -8.95
CA LEU A 146 -2.64 -11.40 -7.93
C LEU A 146 -1.90 -11.91 -6.69
N GLN A 147 -2.18 -13.14 -6.24
CA GLN A 147 -1.49 -13.72 -5.09
C GLN A 147 -0.03 -14.10 -5.40
N LEU A 148 0.27 -14.59 -6.61
CA LEU A 148 1.65 -14.83 -7.05
C LEU A 148 2.45 -13.52 -7.19
N GLU A 149 1.81 -12.44 -7.65
CA GLU A 149 2.45 -11.13 -7.70
C GLU A 149 2.70 -10.58 -6.29
N ALA A 150 1.74 -10.75 -5.38
CA ALA A 150 1.91 -10.39 -3.98
C ALA A 150 3.05 -11.19 -3.33
N GLU A 151 3.16 -12.49 -3.63
CA GLU A 151 4.30 -13.32 -3.22
C GLU A 151 5.62 -12.78 -3.76
N ARG A 152 5.70 -12.53 -5.07
CA ARG A 152 6.90 -12.02 -5.73
C ARG A 152 7.39 -10.72 -5.10
N ARG A 153 6.47 -9.77 -4.85
CA ARG A 153 6.79 -8.49 -4.19
C ARG A 153 7.23 -8.70 -2.74
N THR A 154 6.52 -9.54 -2.00
CA THR A 154 6.86 -9.86 -0.61
C THR A 154 8.26 -10.47 -0.52
N GLN A 155 8.63 -11.37 -1.44
CA GLN A 155 9.95 -12.00 -1.48
C GLN A 155 11.08 -11.02 -1.84
N GLN A 156 10.80 -9.94 -2.60
CA GLN A 156 11.80 -8.91 -2.90
C GLN A 156 12.23 -8.13 -1.66
N ILE A 157 11.31 -7.96 -0.70
CA ILE A 157 11.58 -7.27 0.57
C ILE A 157 11.99 -8.26 1.66
N ALA A 158 11.51 -9.51 1.59
CA ALA A 158 11.73 -10.57 2.57
C ALA A 158 11.45 -10.12 4.03
N PRO A 159 10.23 -9.64 4.35
CA PRO A 159 9.93 -8.98 5.61
C PRO A 159 10.07 -9.92 6.81
N ALA A 160 10.82 -9.48 7.82
CA ALA A 160 10.95 -10.20 9.10
C ALA A 160 9.65 -10.15 9.93
N PHE A 161 8.78 -9.15 9.71
CA PHE A 161 7.56 -8.88 10.46
C PHE A 161 6.41 -8.49 9.54
N ILE A 162 5.16 -8.69 9.95
CA ILE A 162 3.97 -8.28 9.20
C ILE A 162 3.01 -7.57 10.17
N PRO A 163 2.53 -6.35 9.87
CA PRO A 163 2.66 -5.65 8.61
C PRO A 163 4.05 -5.05 8.39
N THR A 164 4.47 -4.98 7.13
CA THR A 164 5.67 -4.24 6.69
C THR A 164 5.27 -3.10 5.78
N ILE A 165 5.74 -1.89 6.09
CA ILE A 165 5.48 -0.65 5.39
C ILE A 165 6.75 -0.24 4.66
N VAL A 166 6.63 -0.02 3.36
CA VAL A 166 7.75 0.35 2.48
C VAL A 166 7.44 1.69 1.83
N PHE A 167 8.36 2.64 1.95
CA PHE A 167 8.20 3.98 1.41
C PHE A 167 9.02 4.14 0.14
N ASN A 168 8.45 4.74 -0.89
CA ASN A 168 9.15 5.05 -2.14
C ASN A 168 9.87 3.84 -2.78
N GLY A 169 9.29 2.64 -2.60
CA GLY A 169 9.83 1.38 -3.12
C GLY A 169 11.11 0.89 -2.44
N GLN A 170 11.52 1.48 -1.31
CA GLN A 170 12.72 1.11 -0.57
C GLN A 170 12.35 0.71 0.86
N PHE A 171 12.68 -0.51 1.25
CA PHE A 171 12.51 -0.94 2.63
C PHE A 171 13.62 -0.34 3.50
N ASP A 172 13.21 0.39 4.53
CA ASP A 172 14.08 0.92 5.57
C ASP A 172 13.53 0.48 6.93
N GLN A 173 14.35 -0.24 7.70
CA GLN A 173 13.94 -0.81 8.99
C GLN A 173 13.54 0.28 10.00
N ALA A 174 14.25 1.41 10.02
CA ALA A 174 13.97 2.49 10.96
C ALA A 174 12.66 3.23 10.60
N LEU A 175 12.39 3.44 9.31
CA LEU A 175 11.10 3.98 8.87
C LEU A 175 9.96 3.01 9.18
N GLN A 176 10.15 1.72 8.91
CA GLN A 176 9.18 0.67 9.24
C GLN A 176 8.84 0.67 10.74
N ASP A 177 9.84 0.59 11.61
CA ASP A 177 9.63 0.47 13.06
C ASP A 177 8.89 1.70 13.62
N ARG A 178 9.20 2.90 13.11
CA ARG A 178 8.49 4.12 13.48
C ARG A 178 7.08 4.15 12.90
N ALA A 179 6.89 3.75 11.63
CA ALA A 179 5.58 3.73 10.96
C ALA A 179 4.58 2.75 11.59
N LEU A 180 5.03 1.79 12.41
CA LEU A 180 4.13 0.96 13.21
C LEU A 180 3.40 1.73 14.32
N ASN A 181 3.94 2.87 14.75
CA ASN A 181 3.43 3.65 15.89
C ASN A 181 3.12 5.11 15.55
N ASP A 182 3.77 5.67 14.52
CA ASP A 182 3.60 7.05 14.07
C ASP A 182 3.62 7.13 12.54
N PHE A 183 2.68 6.41 11.89
CA PHE A 183 2.59 6.41 10.44
C PHE A 183 2.35 7.82 9.86
N ALA A 184 1.52 8.63 10.53
CA ALA A 184 1.24 9.99 10.12
C ALA A 184 2.48 10.89 10.16
N GLY A 185 3.28 10.82 11.23
CA GLY A 185 4.52 11.57 11.36
C GLY A 185 5.55 11.19 10.29
N ILE A 186 5.65 9.90 9.94
CA ILE A 186 6.55 9.45 8.87
C ILE A 186 6.13 10.00 7.51
N ILE A 187 4.83 10.00 7.19
CA ILE A 187 4.37 10.62 5.94
C ILE A 187 4.73 12.11 5.92
N GLN A 188 4.50 12.83 7.01
CA GLN A 188 4.84 14.25 7.10
C GLN A 188 6.34 14.51 6.92
N GLU A 189 7.19 13.67 7.51
CA GLU A 189 8.66 13.74 7.36
C GLU A 189 9.10 13.55 5.90
N LEU A 190 8.43 12.67 5.15
CA LEU A 190 8.77 12.37 3.76
C LEU A 190 8.17 13.35 2.74
N LEU A 191 7.26 14.23 3.16
CA LEU A 191 6.66 15.26 2.33
C LEU A 191 7.42 16.60 2.36
N VAL A 192 8.58 16.66 3.02
CA VAL A 192 9.38 17.90 3.16
C VAL A 192 10.50 17.96 2.12
#